data_AF-A0A6N6SCV5-F1
#
_entry.id   AF-A0A6N6SCV5-F1
#
_cell.length_a   1.000
_cell.length_b   1.000
_cell.length_c   1.000
_cell.angle_alpha   90.00
_cell.angle_beta   90.00
_cell.angle_gamma   90.00
#
_symmetry.space_group_name_H-M   'P 1'
#
loop_
_entity.id
_entity.type
_entity.pdbx_description
1 polymer ?
#
loop_
_entity_poly.entity_id
_entity_poly.type
_entity_poly.pdbx_seq_one_letter_code
_entity_poly.pdbx_strand_id
1 'polypeptide(L)'
;MRFTHGTVQLSDRIIFGLLAVAVFSPVNRNQTIPSSYYLTYGTVAEMPISEWWGRAHDFPQIAALDPIPSVRLDFMEWIERKR
;
A
#
# COMPACT_ATOMS: atom_id res chain seq x y z
N MET A 1 11.80 -4.06 -10.17
CA MET A 1 12.68 -2.92 -10.48
C MET A 1 13.57 -3.33 -11.64
N ARG A 2 13.59 -2.55 -12.73
CA ARG A 2 14.46 -2.79 -13.89
C ARG A 2 15.28 -1.54 -14.16
N PHE A 3 16.51 -1.71 -14.64
CA PHE A 3 17.38 -0.62 -15.04
C PHE A 3 17.41 -0.56 -16.57
N THR A 4 17.08 0.58 -17.15
CA THR A 4 17.02 0.76 -18.60
C THR A 4 17.66 2.10 -18.95
N HIS A 5 18.80 2.10 -19.65
CA HIS A 5 19.49 3.32 -20.11
C HIS A 5 19.68 4.40 -19.02
N GLY A 6 20.15 4.02 -17.84
CA GLY A 6 20.37 4.96 -16.73
C GLY A 6 19.11 5.41 -16.00
N THR A 7 17.93 4.91 -16.38
CA THR A 7 16.66 5.14 -15.68
C THR A 7 16.25 3.91 -14.88
N VAL A 8 15.54 4.15 -13.77
CA VAL A 8 14.97 3.10 -12.92
C VAL A 8 13.49 2.99 -13.23
N GLN A 9 13.07 1.83 -13.76
CA GLN A 9 11.66 1.50 -13.89
C GLN A 9 11.16 0.85 -12.60
N LEU A 10 10.28 1.57 -11.91
CA LEU A 10 9.57 1.09 -10.73
C LEU A 10 8.23 0.49 -11.16
N SER A 11 7.78 -0.54 -10.45
CA SER A 11 6.40 -0.99 -10.58
C SER A 11 5.47 0.03 -9.95
N ASP A 12 4.26 0.17 -10.48
CA ASP A 12 3.22 1.07 -9.95
C ASP A 12 3.01 0.88 -8.44
N ARG A 13 3.05 -0.37 -7.96
CA ARG A 13 2.95 -0.67 -6.52
C ARG A 13 4.00 0.03 -5.66
N ILE A 14 5.23 0.15 -6.15
CA ILE A 14 6.31 0.86 -5.43
C ILE A 14 6.04 2.36 -5.46
N ILE A 15 5.61 2.90 -6.61
CA ILE A 15 5.27 4.32 -6.75
C ILE A 15 4.14 4.70 -5.77
N PHE A 16 3.05 3.94 -5.78
CA PHE A 16 1.92 4.17 -4.85
C PHE A 16 2.31 3.94 -3.39
N GLY A 17 3.17 2.96 -3.10
CA GLY A 17 3.71 2.76 -1.75
C GLY A 17 4.52 3.97 -1.26
N LEU A 18 5.39 4.52 -2.10
CA LEU A 18 6.17 5.73 -1.76
C LEU A 18 5.26 6.96 -1.61
N LEU A 19 4.25 7.10 -2.46
CA LEU A 19 3.24 8.16 -2.33
C LEU A 19 2.47 8.04 -1.01
N ALA A 20 2.03 6.83 -0.65
CA ALA A 20 1.34 6.59 0.62
C ALA A 20 2.20 7.00 1.83
N VAL A 21 3.49 6.66 1.82
CA VAL A 21 4.45 7.10 2.86
C VAL A 21 4.51 8.62 2.93
N ALA A 22 4.62 9.30 1.78
CA ALA A 22 4.67 10.76 1.74
C ALA A 22 3.37 11.39 2.25
N VAL A 23 2.21 10.89 1.84
CA VAL A 23 0.88 11.39 2.24
C VAL A 23 0.65 11.23 3.75
N PHE A 24 0.91 10.05 4.29
CA PHE A 24 0.61 9.74 5.69
C PHE A 24 1.66 10.27 6.68
N SER A 25 2.79 10.79 6.20
CA SER A 25 3.90 11.21 7.04
C SER A 25 3.47 12.23 8.10
N PRO A 26 3.72 12.00 9.40
CA PRO A 26 3.23 12.89 10.47
C PRO A 26 3.82 14.29 10.42
N VAL A 27 4.91 14.52 9.67
CA VAL A 27 5.49 15.85 9.43
C VAL A 27 4.54 16.78 8.66
N ASN A 28 3.57 16.19 7.97
CA ASN A 28 2.53 16.89 7.22
C ASN A 28 1.42 17.44 8.12
N ARG A 29 1.39 17.05 9.40
CA ARG A 29 0.32 17.43 10.33
C ARG A 29 0.26 18.96 10.43
N ASN A 30 -0.96 19.50 10.34
CA ASN A 30 -1.27 20.93 10.31
C ASN A 30 -0.93 21.67 9.00
N GLN A 31 -0.53 20.95 7.95
CA GLN A 31 -0.46 21.52 6.60
C GLN A 31 -1.79 21.27 5.87
N THR A 32 -2.19 22.23 5.05
CA THR A 32 -3.39 22.11 4.21
C THR A 32 -2.97 21.91 2.77
N ILE A 33 -3.66 21.01 2.08
CA ILE A 33 -3.48 20.80 0.64
C ILE A 33 -4.84 20.89 -0.08
N PRO A 34 -4.86 21.19 -1.39
CA PRO A 34 -6.08 21.15 -2.20
C PRO A 34 -6.70 19.74 -2.26
N SER A 35 -8.03 19.67 -2.35
CA SER A 35 -8.80 18.41 -2.31
C SER A 35 -8.93 17.70 -3.66
N SER A 36 -7.91 17.74 -4.51
CA SER A 36 -8.03 17.29 -5.91
C SER A 36 -7.64 15.83 -6.16
N TYR A 37 -7.06 15.15 -5.17
CA TYR A 37 -6.46 13.82 -5.38
C TYR A 37 -6.83 12.86 -4.25
N TYR A 38 -6.85 11.56 -4.58
CA TYR A 38 -7.05 10.46 -3.65
C TYR A 38 -6.05 9.32 -3.92
N LEU A 39 -5.82 8.51 -2.90
CA LEU A 39 -5.22 7.18 -3.03
C LEU A 39 -6.31 6.12 -2.87
N THR A 40 -6.09 4.93 -3.40
CA THR A 40 -6.96 3.78 -3.15
C THR A 40 -6.20 2.70 -2.38
N TYR A 41 -6.89 2.02 -1.47
CA TYR A 41 -6.38 0.85 -0.77
C TYR A 41 -7.31 -0.34 -0.96
N GLY A 42 -6.77 -1.41 -1.56
CA GLY A 42 -7.55 -2.60 -1.93
C GLY A 42 -8.75 -2.24 -2.81
N THR A 43 -9.86 -2.94 -2.58
CA THR A 43 -11.18 -2.59 -3.15
C THR A 43 -12.07 -1.86 -2.14
N VAL A 44 -11.53 -1.53 -0.97
CA VAL A 44 -12.31 -1.16 0.23
C VAL A 44 -12.29 0.33 0.54
N ALA A 45 -11.26 1.08 0.12
CA ALA A 45 -11.16 2.49 0.49
C ALA A 45 -10.65 3.38 -0.64
N GLU A 46 -11.42 4.44 -0.90
CA GLU A 46 -10.92 5.68 -1.52
C GLU A 46 -10.51 6.63 -0.39
N MET A 47 -9.31 7.20 -0.51
CA MET A 47 -8.66 7.97 0.55
C MET A 47 -8.28 9.35 0.00
N PRO A 48 -9.15 10.37 0.13
CA PRO A 48 -8.83 11.73 -0.29
C PRO A 48 -7.56 12.23 0.41
N ILE A 49 -6.56 12.65 -0.34
CA ILE A 49 -5.24 12.99 0.22
C ILE A 49 -5.37 14.13 1.25
N SER A 50 -6.25 15.10 1.00
CA SER A 50 -6.51 16.22 1.92
C SER A 50 -7.03 15.79 3.29
N GLU A 51 -7.75 14.67 3.37
CA GLU A 51 -8.29 14.14 4.62
C GLU A 51 -7.31 13.23 5.36
N TRP A 52 -6.32 12.71 4.64
CA TRP A 52 -5.37 11.70 5.10
C TRP A 52 -3.94 12.24 5.31
N TRP A 53 -3.71 13.51 4.96
CA TRP A 53 -2.44 14.22 5.12
C TRP A 53 -1.94 14.16 6.57
N GLY A 54 -0.86 13.41 6.80
CA GLY A 54 -0.25 13.23 8.11
C GLY A 54 -0.99 12.31 9.10
N ARG A 55 -1.93 11.48 8.62
CA ARG A 55 -2.77 10.61 9.46
C ARG A 55 -2.35 9.13 9.46
N ALA A 56 -1.06 8.81 9.42
CA ALA A 56 -0.56 7.43 9.48
C ALA A 56 -1.17 6.57 10.60
N HIS A 57 -1.40 7.15 11.77
CA HIS A 57 -1.96 6.44 12.93
C HIS A 57 -3.38 5.87 12.72
N ASP A 58 -4.15 6.44 11.79
CA ASP A 58 -5.53 6.01 11.51
C ASP A 58 -5.58 4.88 10.46
N PHE A 59 -4.49 4.70 9.69
CA PHE A 59 -4.44 3.74 8.58
C PHE A 59 -4.70 2.27 8.97
N PRO A 60 -4.24 1.75 10.13
CA PRO A 60 -4.50 0.36 10.50
C PRO A 60 -5.98 -0.02 10.56
N GLN A 61 -6.87 0.93 10.88
CA GLN A 61 -8.31 0.70 10.92
C GLN A 61 -8.89 0.47 9.53
N ILE A 62 -8.39 1.19 8.53
CA ILE A 62 -8.77 0.99 7.12
C ILE A 62 -8.15 -0.30 6.58
N ALA A 63 -6.88 -0.55 6.90
CA ALA A 63 -6.20 -1.74 6.45
C ALA A 63 -6.90 -3.03 6.93
N ALA A 64 -7.48 -3.01 8.13
CA ALA A 64 -8.24 -4.12 8.69
C ALA A 64 -9.56 -4.43 7.94
N LEU A 65 -10.07 -3.50 7.12
CA LEU A 65 -11.28 -3.73 6.31
C LEU A 65 -10.99 -4.55 5.05
N ASP A 66 -9.74 -4.56 4.58
CA ASP A 66 -9.35 -5.30 3.38
C ASP A 66 -9.26 -6.79 3.70
N PRO A 67 -10.08 -7.66 3.07
CA PRO A 67 -10.05 -9.09 3.33
C PRO A 67 -8.74 -9.68 2.82
N ILE A 68 -7.79 -9.94 3.73
CA ILE A 68 -6.53 -10.58 3.38
C ILE A 68 -6.82 -12.02 2.95
N PRO A 69 -6.49 -12.43 1.71
CA PRO A 69 -6.66 -13.80 1.28
C PRO A 69 -5.87 -14.74 2.20
N SER A 70 -6.57 -15.58 2.95
CA SER A 70 -5.96 -16.63 3.76
C SER A 70 -5.93 -17.91 2.93
N VAL A 71 -4.74 -18.32 2.52
CA VAL A 71 -4.53 -19.57 1.77
C VAL A 71 -3.88 -20.58 2.71
N ARG A 72 -4.53 -21.74 2.88
CA ARG A 72 -3.91 -22.89 3.55
C ARG A 72 -2.90 -23.52 2.61
N LEU A 73 -1.63 -23.47 2.97
CA LEU A 73 -0.58 -24.23 2.28
C LEU A 73 -0.64 -25.68 2.78
N ASP A 74 -0.97 -26.61 1.88
CA ASP A 74 -0.87 -28.05 2.13
C ASP A 74 0.43 -28.56 1.51
N PHE A 75 1.26 -29.22 2.32
CA PHE A 75 2.57 -29.74 1.92
C PHE A 75 2.62 -31.26 1.86
N MET A 76 1.50 -31.97 2.06
CA MET A 76 1.50 -33.45 2.11
C MET A 76 2.06 -34.07 0.83
N GLU A 77 1.66 -33.58 -0.34
CA GLU A 77 2.15 -34.05 -1.64
C GLU A 77 3.67 -33.85 -1.82
N TRP A 78 4.23 -32.76 -1.27
CA TRP A 78 5.67 -32.49 -1.35
C TRP A 78 6.49 -33.43 -0.48
N ILE A 79 5.95 -33.81 0.68
CA ILE A 79 6.58 -34.73 1.63
C ILE A 79 6.58 -36.16 1.07
N GLU A 80 5.48 -36.60 0.45
CA GLU A 80 5.35 -37.94 -0.12
C GLU A 80 6.33 -38.20 -1.28
N ARG A 81 6.59 -37.19 -2.11
CA ARG A 81 7.57 -37.30 -3.23
C ARG A 81 9.04 -37.41 -2.80
N LYS A 82 9.36 -37.13 -1.53
CA LYS A 82 10.74 -37.21 -1.01
C LYS A 82 11.06 -38.52 -0.31
N ARG A 83 10.12 -39.46 -0.24
CA ARG A 83 10.26 -40.78 0.37
C ARG A 83 10.44 -41.84 -0.70
#